data_AF-A0A6S7JE84-F1
#
_entry.id   AF-A0A6S7JE84-F1
#
_cell.length_a   1.000
_cell.length_b   1.000
_cell.length_c   1.000
_cell.angle_alpha   90.00
_cell.angle_beta   90.00
_cell.angle_gamma   90.00
#
_symmetry.space_group_name_H-M   'P 1'
#
loop_
_entity.id
_entity.type
_entity.pdbx_description
1 polymer ?
#
loop_
_entity_poly.entity_id
_entity_poly.type
_entity_poly.pdbx_seq_one_letter_code
_entity_poly.pdbx_strand_id
1 'polypeptide(L)'
;MVEIRGKRGNKVPIVLTKDIKESIDLLIRTRKNVGIPDKNPFAFARPTKQSLKHIRACDCLKRFAKECEPPLSNPEDVTGTKLRKYIATISQVFALKETEVEWLAQHLGHDIKVHR
;
A
#
# COMPACT_ATOMS: atom_id res chain seq x y z
N MET A 1 -1.92 0.71 15.84
CA MET A 1 -2.01 -0.37 14.85
C MET A 1 -3.05 0.04 13.81
N VAL A 2 -2.74 -0.07 12.52
CA VAL A 2 -3.69 0.23 11.43
C VAL A 2 -4.20 -1.08 10.86
N GLU A 3 -5.52 -1.18 10.68
CA GLU A 3 -6.17 -2.35 10.10
C GLU A 3 -6.72 -1.98 8.72
N ILE A 4 -6.52 -2.87 7.74
CA ILE A 4 -7.17 -2.75 6.44
C ILE A 4 -8.15 -3.90 6.23
N ARG A 5 -9.09 -3.70 5.31
CA ARG A 5 -10.04 -4.72 4.91
C ARG A 5 -9.40 -5.67 3.89
N GLY A 6 -9.15 -6.91 4.31
CA GLY A 6 -8.78 -8.03 3.47
C GLY A 6 -10.00 -8.74 2.85
N LYS A 7 -9.72 -9.92 2.28
CA LYS A 7 -10.75 -10.75 1.62
C LYS A 7 -11.87 -11.12 2.60
N ARG A 8 -13.11 -11.14 2.12
CA ARG A 8 -14.32 -11.48 2.91
C ARG A 8 -14.54 -10.62 4.16
N GLY A 9 -13.93 -9.43 4.23
CA GLY A 9 -14.04 -8.55 5.40
C GLY A 9 -13.08 -8.88 6.54
N ASN A 10 -12.18 -9.85 6.35
CA ASN A 10 -11.12 -10.12 7.30
C ASN A 10 -10.29 -8.87 7.52
N LYS A 11 -9.96 -8.56 8.77
CA LYS A 11 -9.05 -7.47 9.10
C LYS A 11 -7.62 -7.94 8.92
N VAL A 12 -6.80 -7.14 8.24
CA VAL A 12 -5.38 -7.40 8.06
C VAL A 12 -4.60 -6.28 8.74
N PRO A 13 -3.77 -6.60 9.75
CA PRO A 13 -2.93 -5.61 10.43
C PRO A 13 -1.79 -5.16 9.50
N ILE A 14 -1.52 -3.85 9.50
CA ILE A 14 -0.38 -3.25 8.82
C ILE A 14 0.51 -2.57 9.84
N VAL A 15 1.81 -2.88 9.78
CA VAL A 15 2.86 -2.16 10.50
C VAL A 15 3.26 -0.96 9.65
N LEU A 16 3.24 0.22 10.26
CA LEU A 16 3.67 1.47 9.64
C LEU A 16 4.93 1.96 10.34
N THR A 17 5.90 2.42 9.56
CA THR A 17 7.03 3.18 10.11
C THR A 17 6.53 4.54 10.59
N LYS A 18 7.32 5.18 11.47
CA LYS A 18 7.01 6.52 12.01
C LYS A 18 6.77 7.53 10.89
N ASP A 19 7.65 7.55 9.88
CA ASP A 19 7.59 8.50 8.77
C ASP A 19 6.32 8.34 7.92
N ILE A 20 5.88 7.10 7.69
CA ILE A 20 4.64 6.83 6.96
C ILE A 20 3.43 7.29 7.78
N LYS A 21 3.43 7.05 9.10
CA LYS A 21 2.36 7.53 9.99
C LYS A 21 2.27 9.06 9.93
N GLU A 22 3.39 9.75 10.10
CA GLU A 22 3.44 11.21 10.06
C GLU A 22 2.98 11.78 8.71
N SER A 23 3.33 11.10 7.61
CA SER A 23 2.85 11.44 6.26
C SER A 23 1.33 11.30 6.12
N ILE A 24 0.76 10.22 6.65
CA ILE A 24 -0.71 10.00 6.65
C ILE A 24 -1.41 11.04 7.52
N ASP A 25 -0.87 11.33 8.72
CA ASP A 25 -1.41 12.35 9.62
C ASP A 25 -1.41 13.73 8.95
N LEU A 26 -0.35 14.07 8.20
CA LEU A 26 -0.26 15.29 7.41
C LEU A 26 -1.33 15.36 6.32
N LEU A 27 -1.56 14.27 5.57
CA LEU A 27 -2.62 14.18 4.56
C LEU A 27 -4.01 14.39 5.17
N ILE A 28 -4.28 13.79 6.34
CA ILE A 28 -5.56 13.94 7.03
C ILE A 28 -5.76 15.39 7.49
N ARG A 29 -4.74 15.99 8.11
CA ARG A 29 -4.80 17.37 8.61
C ARG A 29 -5.03 18.40 7.52
N THR A 30 -4.44 18.19 6.33
CA THR A 30 -4.47 19.17 5.23
C THR A 30 -5.67 19.00 4.29
N ARG A 31 -6.49 17.95 4.46
CA ARG A 31 -7.55 17.55 3.52
C ARG A 31 -8.51 18.68 3.14
N LYS A 32 -8.93 19.50 4.12
CA LYS A 32 -9.86 20.63 3.90
C LYS A 32 -9.22 21.72 3.03
N ASN A 33 -7.95 22.02 3.28
CA ASN A 33 -7.21 23.08 2.58
C ASN A 33 -7.04 22.78 1.09
N VAL A 34 -7.01 21.50 0.72
CA VAL A 34 -6.89 21.04 -0.67
C VAL A 34 -8.24 20.67 -1.30
N GLY A 35 -9.35 21.08 -0.68
CA GLY A 35 -10.70 20.93 -1.25
C GLY A 35 -11.28 19.51 -1.23
N ILE A 36 -10.77 18.62 -0.36
CA ILE A 36 -11.36 17.28 -0.18
C ILE A 36 -12.64 17.40 0.67
N PRO A 37 -13.78 16.86 0.20
CA PRO A 37 -15.02 16.91 0.96
C PRO A 37 -14.94 16.18 2.30
N ASP A 38 -15.58 16.72 3.33
CA ASP A 38 -15.69 16.09 4.66
C ASP A 38 -16.41 14.74 4.60
N LYS A 39 -17.31 14.54 3.62
CA LYS A 39 -18.01 13.29 3.39
C LYS A 39 -17.14 12.19 2.75
N ASN A 40 -15.93 12.49 2.27
CA ASN A 40 -15.05 11.49 1.66
C ASN A 40 -14.32 10.70 2.76
N PRO A 41 -14.56 9.38 2.91
CA PRO A 41 -14.04 8.60 4.03
C PRO A 41 -12.60 8.11 3.80
N PHE A 42 -12.00 8.34 2.63
CA PHE A 42 -10.71 7.76 2.29
C PHE A 42 -9.53 8.59 2.82
N ALA A 43 -8.50 7.91 3.30
CA ALA A 43 -7.22 8.54 3.67
C ALA A 43 -6.53 9.13 2.43
N PHE A 44 -6.45 8.35 1.35
CA PHE A 44 -5.94 8.78 0.03
C PHE A 44 -7.08 9.25 -0.87
N ALA A 45 -7.80 10.27 -0.43
CA ALA A 45 -8.95 10.83 -1.16
C ALA A 45 -8.51 11.58 -2.43
N ARG A 46 -9.35 11.53 -3.48
CA ARG A 46 -9.08 12.22 -4.74
C ARG A 46 -9.43 13.71 -4.64
N PRO A 47 -8.50 14.65 -4.86
CA PRO A 47 -8.74 16.09 -4.70
C PRO A 47 -9.40 16.70 -5.95
N THR A 48 -10.56 16.19 -6.37
CA THR A 48 -11.25 16.67 -7.57
C THR A 48 -12.75 16.85 -7.32
N LYS A 49 -13.34 17.99 -7.70
CA LYS A 49 -14.79 18.25 -7.86
C LYS A 49 -15.72 17.47 -6.91
N GLN A 50 -15.56 17.64 -5.60
CA GLN A 50 -16.39 16.98 -4.59
C GLN A 50 -16.40 15.43 -4.63
N SER A 51 -15.36 14.82 -5.20
CA SER A 51 -15.22 13.37 -5.30
C SER A 51 -15.27 12.72 -3.92
N LEU A 52 -16.12 11.70 -3.79
CA LEU A 52 -16.15 10.78 -2.65
C LEU A 52 -15.35 9.49 -2.90
N LYS A 53 -14.48 9.49 -3.92
CA LYS A 53 -13.63 8.37 -4.31
C LYS A 53 -12.18 8.55 -3.83
N HIS A 54 -11.45 7.45 -3.79
CA HIS A 54 -10.01 7.42 -3.52
C HIS A 54 -9.16 7.55 -4.80
N ILE A 55 -7.88 7.86 -4.61
CA ILE A 55 -6.87 7.82 -5.66
C ILE A 55 -6.60 6.36 -6.06
N ARG A 56 -6.40 6.10 -7.34
CA ARG A 56 -6.06 4.76 -7.85
C ARG A 56 -4.56 4.53 -7.76
N ALA A 57 -4.13 3.74 -6.79
CA ALA A 57 -2.71 3.46 -6.55
C ALA A 57 -1.97 2.89 -7.78
N CYS A 58 -2.63 2.05 -8.59
CA CYS A 58 -2.04 1.51 -9.81
C CYS A 58 -1.69 2.61 -10.83
N ASP A 59 -2.54 3.63 -10.96
CA ASP A 59 -2.31 4.74 -11.89
C ASP A 59 -1.16 5.62 -11.38
N CYS A 60 -1.08 5.84 -10.05
CA CYS A 60 0.03 6.54 -9.41
C CYS A 60 1.36 5.81 -9.62
N LEU A 61 1.42 4.50 -9.34
CA LEU A 61 2.65 3.70 -9.52
C LEU A 61 3.12 3.75 -10.97
N LYS A 62 2.23 3.56 -11.94
CA LYS A 62 2.56 3.66 -13.37
C LYS A 62 3.11 5.03 -13.75
N ARG A 63 2.50 6.10 -13.24
CA ARG A 63 2.95 7.46 -13.48
C ARG A 63 4.36 7.68 -12.92
N PHE A 64 4.56 7.39 -11.64
CA PHE A 64 5.85 7.61 -10.98
C PHE A 64 6.96 6.70 -11.52
N ALA A 65 6.64 5.48 -11.96
CA ALA A 65 7.62 4.62 -12.62
C ALA A 65 8.14 5.24 -13.94
N LYS A 66 7.28 5.96 -14.68
CA LYS A 66 7.65 6.63 -15.94
C LYS A 66 8.36 7.96 -15.72
N GLU A 67 7.99 8.68 -14.67
CA GLU A 67 8.57 9.97 -14.26
C GLU A 67 9.81 9.80 -13.35
N CYS A 68 10.26 8.56 -13.13
CA CYS A 68 11.39 8.26 -12.24
C CYS A 68 12.71 8.74 -12.85
N GLU A 69 13.57 9.31 -11.99
CA GLU A 69 14.93 9.72 -12.35
C GLU A 69 15.95 9.07 -11.40
N PRO A 70 16.98 8.37 -11.92
CA PRO A 70 17.22 8.10 -13.34
C PRO A 70 16.12 7.20 -13.97
N PRO A 71 15.92 7.26 -15.30
CA PRO A 71 14.90 6.45 -15.98
C PRO A 71 15.08 4.96 -15.72
N LEU A 72 13.98 4.28 -15.38
CA LEU A 72 13.98 2.83 -15.24
C LEU A 72 14.05 2.18 -16.62
N SER A 73 14.79 1.07 -16.74
CA SER A 73 14.86 0.31 -18.01
C SER A 73 13.49 -0.25 -18.41
N ASN A 74 12.72 -0.71 -17.42
CA ASN A 74 11.42 -1.36 -17.62
C ASN A 74 10.35 -0.79 -16.66
N PRO A 75 9.88 0.46 -16.85
CA PRO A 75 8.91 1.09 -15.96
C PRO A 75 7.60 0.29 -15.78
N GLU A 76 7.16 -0.40 -16.84
CA GLU A 76 5.93 -1.21 -16.84
C GLU A 76 6.00 -2.43 -15.89
N ASP A 77 7.20 -2.81 -15.45
CA ASP A 77 7.39 -3.89 -14.48
C ASP A 77 7.19 -3.45 -13.03
N VAL A 78 7.15 -2.15 -12.77
CA VAL A 78 6.88 -1.58 -11.44
C VAL A 78 5.37 -1.54 -11.19
N THR A 79 4.81 -2.69 -10.85
CA THR A 79 3.39 -2.85 -10.53
C THR A 79 3.19 -3.37 -9.11
N GLY A 80 2.05 -3.06 -8.49
CA GLY A 80 1.76 -3.55 -7.14
C GLY A 80 1.79 -5.07 -7.00
N THR A 81 1.48 -5.83 -8.06
CA THR A 81 1.57 -7.29 -8.04
C THR A 81 3.02 -7.78 -8.13
N LYS A 82 3.83 -7.22 -9.02
CA LYS A 82 5.25 -7.58 -9.14
C LYS A 82 6.03 -7.18 -7.89
N LEU A 83 5.75 -6.01 -7.32
CA LEU A 83 6.31 -5.55 -6.05
C LEU A 83 5.95 -6.48 -4.89
N ARG A 84 4.69 -6.91 -4.75
CA ARG A 84 4.30 -7.89 -3.73
C ARG A 84 5.00 -9.23 -3.89
N LYS A 85 5.13 -9.73 -5.13
CA LYS A 85 5.90 -10.96 -5.41
C LYS A 85 7.36 -10.79 -5.03
N TYR A 86 7.98 -9.67 -5.41
CA TYR A 86 9.36 -9.36 -5.06
C TYR A 86 9.56 -9.34 -3.55
N ILE A 87 8.70 -8.63 -2.79
CA ILE A 87 8.75 -8.61 -1.31
C ILE A 87 8.63 -10.03 -0.75
N ALA A 88 7.68 -10.84 -1.22
CA ALA A 88 7.54 -12.23 -0.77
C ALA A 88 8.82 -13.05 -1.00
N THR A 89 9.45 -12.92 -2.17
CA THR A 89 10.68 -13.63 -2.52
C THR A 89 11.87 -13.17 -1.70
N ILE A 90 12.14 -11.86 -1.62
CA ILE A 90 13.31 -11.36 -0.87
C ILE A 90 13.19 -11.69 0.61
N SER A 91 11.98 -11.69 1.17
CA SER A 91 11.78 -12.05 2.57
C SER A 91 12.07 -13.51 2.87
N GLN A 92 11.93 -14.43 1.91
CA GLN A 92 12.43 -15.80 2.07
C GLN A 92 13.96 -15.83 2.11
N VAL A 93 14.62 -14.96 1.34
CA VAL A 93 16.09 -14.84 1.31
C VAL A 93 16.66 -14.27 2.61
N PHE A 94 15.92 -13.41 3.31
CA PHE A 94 16.33 -12.83 4.60
C PHE A 94 16.37 -13.83 5.78
N ALA A 95 16.23 -15.14 5.52
CA ALA A 95 16.28 -16.21 6.52
C ALA A 95 15.38 -15.95 7.76
N LEU A 96 14.20 -15.38 7.48
CA LEU A 96 13.19 -15.11 8.49
C LEU A 96 12.82 -16.40 9.22
N LYS A 97 12.67 -16.32 10.55
CA LYS A 97 12.14 -17.43 11.36
C LYS A 97 10.73 -17.78 10.89
N GLU A 98 10.27 -19.01 11.10
CA GLU A 98 8.92 -19.44 10.68
C GLU A 98 7.81 -18.47 11.14
N THR A 99 7.92 -17.95 12.37
CA THR A 99 6.99 -16.95 12.92
C THR A 99 6.99 -15.62 12.16
N GLU A 100 8.16 -15.19 11.68
CA GLU A 100 8.32 -13.95 10.91
C GLU A 100 7.80 -14.12 9.47
N VAL A 101 7.98 -15.31 8.90
CA VAL A 101 7.37 -15.70 7.62
C VAL A 101 5.83 -15.70 7.73
N GLU A 102 5.28 -16.23 8.81
CA GLU A 102 3.83 -16.18 9.09
C GLU A 102 3.30 -14.75 9.19
N TRP A 103 3.98 -13.88 9.93
CA TRP A 103 3.59 -12.48 10.04
C TRP A 103 3.63 -11.77 8.69
N LEU A 104 4.67 -12.03 7.90
CA LEU A 104 4.80 -11.44 6.58
C LEU A 104 3.72 -11.95 5.62
N ALA A 105 3.42 -13.24 5.60
CA ALA A 105 2.40 -13.77 4.71
C ALA A 105 1.02 -13.18 5.04
N GLN A 106 0.68 -13.07 6.32
CA GLN A 106 -0.54 -12.37 6.76
C GLN A 106 -0.54 -10.91 6.27
N HIS A 107 0.59 -10.21 6.39
CA HIS A 107 0.72 -8.83 5.92
C HIS A 107 0.58 -8.68 4.39
N LEU A 108 1.07 -9.66 3.62
CA LEU A 108 0.92 -9.72 2.17
C LEU A 108 -0.45 -10.23 1.71
N GLY A 109 -1.32 -10.62 2.65
CA GLY A 109 -2.65 -11.19 2.38
C GLY A 109 -2.60 -12.62 1.83
N HIS A 110 -1.51 -13.34 2.09
CA HIS A 110 -1.29 -14.73 1.71
C HIS A 110 -1.63 -15.65 2.89
N ASP A 111 -2.11 -16.86 2.57
CA ASP A 111 -2.29 -17.93 3.54
C ASP A 111 -1.24 -19.01 3.28
N ILE A 112 -0.34 -19.23 4.25
CA ILE A 112 0.76 -20.20 4.13
C ILE A 112 0.23 -21.64 4.12
N LYS A 113 -0.97 -21.89 4.66
CA LYS A 113 -1.55 -23.24 4.71
C LYS A 113 -1.92 -23.79 3.34
N VAL A 114 -1.88 -22.98 2.28
CA VAL A 114 -2.17 -23.42 0.89
C VAL A 114 -0.91 -24.02 0.22
N HIS A 115 0.26 -23.93 0.85
CA HIS A 115 1.53 -24.49 0.36
C HIS A 115 2.24 -25.38 1.38
N ARG A 116 1.48 -26.05 2.25
CA ARG A 116 1.97 -27.21 3.02
C ARG A 116 1.55 -28.50 2.35
#